data_AF-A0A2P8VS88-F1
#
_entry.id   AF-A0A2P8VS88-F1
#
_cell.length_a   1.000
_cell.length_b   1.000
_cell.length_c   1.000
_cell.angle_alpha   90.00
_cell.angle_beta   90.00
_cell.angle_gamma   90.00
#
_symmetry.space_group_name_H-M   'P 1'
#
loop_
_entity.id
_entity.type
_entity.pdbx_description
1 polymer ?
#
loop_
_entity_poly.entity_id
_entity_poly.type
_entity_poly.pdbx_seq_one_letter_code
_entity_poly.pdbx_strand_id
1 'polypeptide(L)'
;MGLFKRQVWINFLGLLPGSLVTVLVIAIAFLRFYGEKDFRFLSIVAQPQLWSNRLTVAALLAALANFGVEWNRRNREGNREAEAREREARREREEARRDQQAALRDRQEVRYRQAHIRYQLDPGEANQQELESVLAALEEYEQTLNEALSS
;
A
#
# COMPACT_ATOMS: atom_id res chain seq x y z
N MET A 1 -1.61 8.56 26.04
CA MET A 1 -2.49 7.50 26.61
C MET A 1 -3.70 7.12 25.75
N GLY A 2 -4.24 7.98 24.88
CA GLY A 2 -5.43 7.66 24.06
C GLY A 2 -5.23 6.64 22.92
N LEU A 3 -4.02 6.59 22.32
CA LEU A 3 -3.71 5.69 21.21
C LEU A 3 -3.66 4.21 21.62
N PHE A 4 -3.08 3.90 22.80
CA PHE A 4 -3.06 2.55 23.35
C PHE A 4 -4.46 2.02 23.66
N LYS A 5 -5.36 2.86 24.21
CA LYS A 5 -6.76 2.50 24.44
C LYS A 5 -7.45 2.14 23.12
N ARG A 6 -7.28 2.95 22.07
CA ARG A 6 -7.89 2.69 20.75
C ARG A 6 -7.37 1.40 20.11
N GLN A 7 -6.06 1.14 20.18
CA GLN A 7 -5.44 -0.06 19.64
C GLN A 7 -5.92 -1.33 20.36
N VAL A 8 -5.99 -1.29 21.69
CA VAL A 8 -6.49 -2.40 22.52
C VAL A 8 -7.97 -2.68 22.25
N TRP A 9 -8.80 -1.63 22.12
CA TRP A 9 -10.21 -1.79 21.76
C TRP A 9 -10.39 -2.38 20.36
N ILE A 10 -9.56 -2.00 19.38
CA ILE A 10 -9.60 -2.57 18.02
C ILE A 10 -9.15 -4.04 18.03
N ASN A 11 -8.10 -4.39 18.79
CA ASN A 11 -7.67 -5.78 18.95
C ASN A 11 -8.73 -6.63 19.67
N PHE A 12 -9.39 -6.08 20.71
CA PHE A 12 -10.47 -6.76 21.43
C PHE A 12 -11.71 -6.94 20.55
N LEU A 13 -12.10 -5.91 19.77
CA LEU A 13 -13.12 -6.01 18.72
C LEU A 13 -12.72 -6.90 17.55
N GLY A 14 -11.43 -7.20 17.36
CA GLY A 14 -10.94 -8.17 16.38
C GLY A 14 -10.97 -9.62 16.88
N LEU A 15 -10.91 -9.81 18.20
CA LEU A 15 -11.01 -11.13 18.87
C LEU A 15 -12.46 -11.53 19.21
N LEU A 16 -13.30 -10.55 19.52
CA LEU A 16 -14.72 -10.72 19.81
C LEU A 16 -15.50 -11.45 18.70
N PRO A 17 -15.35 -11.14 17.41
CA PRO A 17 -16.42 -11.47 16.48
C PRO A 17 -16.36 -12.92 15.96
N GLY A 18 -15.20 -13.59 15.99
CA GLY A 18 -15.12 -15.04 15.77
C GLY A 18 -15.62 -15.87 16.96
N SER A 19 -15.27 -15.45 18.17
CA SER A 19 -15.67 -16.13 19.42
C SER A 19 -17.14 -15.87 19.79
N LEU A 20 -17.67 -14.69 19.47
CA LEU A 20 -19.05 -14.31 19.78
C LEU A 20 -20.05 -14.95 18.82
N VAL A 21 -19.70 -15.09 17.52
CA VAL A 21 -20.52 -15.87 16.57
C VAL A 21 -20.58 -17.34 16.99
N THR A 22 -19.46 -17.93 17.39
CA THR A 22 -19.43 -19.33 17.86
C THR A 22 -20.23 -19.52 19.16
N VAL A 23 -20.09 -18.62 20.13
CA VAL A 23 -20.90 -18.62 21.37
C VAL A 23 -22.39 -18.46 21.06
N LEU A 24 -22.76 -17.57 20.14
CA LEU A 24 -24.16 -17.38 19.74
C LEU A 24 -24.73 -18.60 19.01
N VAL A 25 -23.96 -19.24 18.13
CA VAL A 25 -24.36 -20.50 17.48
C VAL A 25 -24.57 -21.61 18.50
N ILE A 26 -23.68 -21.72 19.50
CA ILE A 26 -23.81 -22.68 20.61
C ILE A 26 -25.08 -22.37 21.43
N ALA A 27 -25.36 -21.11 21.74
CA ALA A 27 -26.55 -20.69 22.47
C ALA A 27 -27.84 -20.96 21.68
N ILE A 28 -27.85 -20.70 20.37
CA ILE A 28 -28.97 -21.02 19.47
C ILE A 28 -29.20 -22.53 19.43
N ALA A 29 -28.14 -23.33 19.30
CA ALA A 29 -28.23 -24.78 19.29
C ALA A 29 -28.80 -25.31 20.62
N PHE A 30 -28.35 -24.77 21.76
CA PHE A 30 -28.86 -25.14 23.09
C PHE A 30 -30.36 -24.84 23.24
N LEU A 31 -30.80 -23.65 22.84
CA LEU A 31 -32.22 -23.25 22.91
C LEU A 31 -33.11 -23.94 21.89
N ARG A 32 -32.54 -24.43 20.78
CA ARG A 32 -33.28 -25.19 19.77
C ARG A 32 -33.38 -26.67 20.13
N PHE A 33 -32.40 -27.21 20.86
CA PHE A 33 -32.35 -28.61 21.27
C PHE A 33 -33.10 -28.87 22.59
N TYR A 34 -33.06 -27.94 23.55
CA TYR A 34 -33.87 -27.98 24.76
C TYR A 34 -35.22 -27.29 24.54
N GLY A 35 -36.32 -28.03 24.66
CA GLY A 35 -37.67 -27.54 24.39
C GLY A 35 -38.39 -27.00 25.63
N GLU A 36 -39.59 -26.47 25.42
CA GLU A 36 -40.46 -25.89 26.46
C GLU A 36 -40.77 -26.86 27.63
N LYS A 37 -40.68 -28.18 27.41
CA LYS A 37 -40.86 -29.21 28.44
C LYS A 37 -39.69 -29.36 29.40
N ASP A 38 -38.45 -29.12 28.94
CA ASP A 38 -37.24 -29.26 29.77
C ASP A 38 -37.03 -28.03 30.65
N PHE A 39 -37.41 -26.84 30.16
CA PHE A 39 -37.39 -25.60 30.94
C PHE A 39 -38.58 -25.44 31.88
N ARG A 40 -39.67 -26.18 31.65
CA ARG A 40 -40.84 -26.22 32.55
C ARG A 40 -40.49 -26.77 33.94
N PHE A 41 -39.52 -27.68 34.03
CA PHE A 41 -39.02 -28.22 35.30
C PHE A 41 -38.16 -27.20 36.07
N LEU A 42 -37.55 -26.25 35.36
CA LEU A 42 -36.65 -25.25 35.93
C LEU A 42 -37.32 -23.88 36.16
N SER A 43 -38.51 -23.60 35.61
CA SER A 43 -39.26 -22.33 35.75
C SER A 43 -38.45 -21.06 35.44
N ILE A 44 -37.33 -21.15 34.72
CA ILE A 44 -36.38 -20.04 34.55
C ILE A 44 -36.57 -19.27 33.24
N VAL A 45 -37.12 -19.88 32.17
CA VAL A 45 -37.24 -19.22 30.86
C VAL A 45 -38.67 -19.33 30.31
N ALA A 46 -39.37 -18.18 30.24
CA ALA A 46 -40.64 -18.06 29.54
C ALA A 46 -40.40 -17.88 28.02
N GLN A 47 -41.08 -18.68 27.19
CA GLN A 47 -41.11 -18.60 25.72
C GLN A 47 -39.76 -18.83 25.00
N PRO A 48 -39.23 -20.08 25.02
CA PRO A 48 -37.93 -20.41 24.45
C PRO A 48 -37.80 -20.12 22.93
N GLN A 49 -38.87 -20.24 22.15
CA GLN A 49 -38.85 -19.91 20.72
C GLN A 49 -38.60 -18.42 20.44
N LEU A 50 -39.13 -17.51 21.27
CA LEU A 50 -38.90 -16.07 21.10
C LEU A 50 -37.44 -15.70 21.40
N TRP A 51 -36.86 -16.33 22.41
CA TRP A 51 -35.45 -16.18 22.76
C TRP A 51 -34.52 -16.73 21.68
N SER A 52 -34.86 -17.88 21.09
CA SER A 52 -34.10 -18.45 19.96
C SER A 52 -34.09 -17.51 18.75
N ASN A 53 -35.24 -16.93 18.37
CA ASN A 53 -35.30 -15.97 17.26
C ASN A 53 -34.46 -14.70 17.55
N ARG A 54 -34.52 -14.18 18.77
CA ARG A 54 -33.70 -13.02 19.19
C ARG A 54 -32.21 -13.32 19.11
N LEU A 55 -31.79 -14.51 19.52
CA LEU A 55 -30.38 -14.92 19.44
C LEU A 55 -29.92 -15.16 18.01
N THR A 56 -30.78 -15.68 17.13
CA THR A 56 -30.49 -15.80 15.69
C THR A 56 -30.23 -14.42 15.07
N VAL A 57 -31.08 -13.42 15.39
CA VAL A 57 -30.86 -12.04 14.93
C VAL A 57 -29.56 -11.48 15.52
N ALA A 58 -29.29 -11.71 16.80
CA ALA A 58 -28.03 -11.28 17.43
C ALA A 58 -26.80 -11.93 16.77
N ALA A 59 -26.88 -13.21 16.39
CA ALA A 59 -25.82 -13.94 15.70
C ALA A 59 -25.56 -13.36 14.30
N LEU A 60 -26.62 -13.04 13.55
CA LEU A 60 -26.49 -12.40 12.24
C LEU A 60 -25.85 -11.02 12.36
N LEU A 61 -26.27 -10.21 13.33
CA LEU A 61 -25.68 -8.89 13.58
C LEU A 61 -24.21 -8.99 14.00
N ALA A 62 -23.86 -9.96 14.84
CA ALA A 62 -22.48 -10.22 15.23
C ALA A 62 -21.62 -10.68 14.04
N ALA A 63 -22.17 -11.52 13.15
CA ALA A 63 -21.48 -11.96 11.95
C ALA A 63 -21.25 -10.81 10.95
N LEU A 64 -22.23 -9.92 10.77
CA LEU A 64 -22.08 -8.72 9.95
C LEU A 64 -21.04 -7.75 10.53
N ALA A 65 -21.04 -7.55 11.85
CA ALA A 65 -20.02 -6.77 12.53
C ALA A 65 -18.61 -7.40 12.38
N ASN A 66 -18.51 -8.73 12.49
CA ASN A 66 -17.27 -9.48 12.21
C ASN A 66 -16.73 -9.17 10.83
N PHE A 67 -17.60 -9.34 9.83
CA PHE A 67 -17.26 -9.16 8.44
C PHE A 67 -16.83 -7.71 8.17
N GLY A 68 -17.53 -6.73 8.73
CA GLY A 68 -17.17 -5.31 8.59
C GLY A 68 -15.81 -4.97 9.21
N VAL A 69 -15.49 -5.51 10.39
CA VAL A 69 -14.19 -5.29 11.04
C VAL A 69 -13.06 -5.95 10.25
N GLU A 70 -13.26 -7.19 9.81
CA GLU A 70 -12.29 -7.92 9.02
C GLU A 70 -12.06 -7.28 7.65
N TRP A 71 -13.13 -6.83 6.99
CA TRP A 71 -13.06 -6.09 5.74
C TRP A 71 -12.27 -4.80 5.90
N ASN A 72 -12.55 -4.01 6.94
CA ASN A 72 -11.82 -2.78 7.22
C ASN A 72 -10.34 -3.03 7.55
N ARG A 73 -10.04 -4.11 8.28
CA ARG A 73 -8.65 -4.53 8.55
C ARG A 73 -7.93 -4.88 7.25
N ARG A 74 -8.53 -5.74 6.44
CA ARG A 74 -7.96 -6.19 5.15
C ARG A 74 -7.80 -5.03 4.16
N ASN A 75 -8.74 -4.09 4.14
CA ASN A 75 -8.64 -2.91 3.29
C ASN A 75 -7.49 -1.98 3.71
N ARG A 76 -7.23 -1.84 5.01
CA ARG A 76 -6.07 -1.08 5.50
C ARG A 76 -4.74 -1.76 5.18
N GLU A 77 -4.69 -3.08 5.29
CA GLU A 77 -3.51 -3.87 4.91
C GLU A 77 -3.25 -3.77 3.40
N GLY A 78 -4.28 -3.93 2.58
CA GLY A 78 -4.20 -3.75 1.13
C GLY A 78 -3.76 -2.34 0.72
N ASN A 79 -4.25 -1.30 1.40
CA ASN A 79 -3.82 0.07 1.13
C ASN A 79 -2.35 0.30 1.48
N ARG A 80 -1.84 -0.29 2.57
CA ARG A 80 -0.42 -0.19 2.93
C ARG A 80 0.47 -0.91 1.92
N GLU A 81 0.05 -2.08 1.44
CA GLU A 81 0.78 -2.80 0.40
C GLU A 81 0.78 -2.03 -0.92
N ALA A 82 -0.34 -1.43 -1.30
CA ALA A 82 -0.43 -0.56 -2.48
C ALA A 82 0.49 0.66 -2.37
N GLU A 83 0.45 1.37 -1.23
CA GLU A 83 1.36 2.49 -0.98
C GLU A 83 2.84 2.07 -0.97
N ALA A 84 3.16 0.90 -0.41
CA ALA A 84 4.53 0.38 -0.42
C ALA A 84 5.02 0.11 -1.84
N ARG A 85 4.20 -0.57 -2.66
CA ARG A 85 4.50 -0.82 -4.08
C ARG A 85 4.63 0.47 -4.88
N GLU A 86 3.79 1.46 -4.62
CA GLU A 86 3.88 2.76 -5.29
C GLU A 86 5.17 3.51 -4.93
N ARG A 87 5.57 3.47 -3.65
CA ARG A 87 6.84 4.06 -3.20
C ARG A 87 8.05 3.36 -3.81
N GLU A 88 8.04 2.03 -3.90
CA GLU A 88 9.09 1.26 -4.57
C GLU A 88 9.17 1.59 -6.06
N ALA A 89 8.04 1.55 -6.77
CA ALA A 89 7.99 1.91 -8.18
C ALA A 89 8.44 3.35 -8.45
N ARG A 90 8.13 4.29 -7.54
CA ARG A 90 8.62 5.66 -7.64
C ARG A 90 10.13 5.74 -7.45
N ARG A 91 10.69 5.03 -6.48
CA ARG A 91 12.15 4.97 -6.26
C ARG A 91 12.87 4.38 -7.47
N GLU A 92 12.40 3.26 -8.00
CA GLU A 92 12.97 2.64 -9.20
C GLU A 92 12.94 3.59 -10.40
N ARG A 93 11.84 4.34 -10.59
CA ARG A 93 11.77 5.36 -11.66
C ARG A 93 12.73 6.51 -11.44
N GLU A 94 12.88 6.98 -10.21
CA GLU A 94 13.82 8.05 -9.87
C GLU A 94 15.27 7.60 -10.05
N GLU A 95 15.61 6.37 -9.65
CA GLU A 95 16.92 5.74 -9.86
C GLU A 95 17.20 5.55 -11.36
N ALA A 96 16.28 4.93 -12.11
CA ALA A 96 16.44 4.76 -13.55
C ALA A 96 16.61 6.10 -14.28
N ARG A 97 15.89 7.15 -13.86
CA ARG A 97 16.06 8.50 -14.41
C ARG A 97 17.44 9.08 -14.09
N ARG A 98 17.95 8.89 -12.87
CA ARG A 98 19.31 9.33 -12.49
C ARG A 98 20.37 8.59 -13.28
N ASP A 99 20.23 7.28 -13.43
CA ASP A 99 21.16 6.44 -14.19
C ASP A 99 21.20 6.84 -15.67
N GLN A 100 20.04 7.12 -16.26
CA GLN A 100 19.97 7.63 -17.63
C GLN A 100 20.65 9.00 -17.76
N GLN A 101 20.43 9.92 -16.83
CA GLN A 101 21.08 11.23 -16.85
C GLN A 101 22.60 11.11 -16.68
N ALA A 102 23.07 10.23 -15.79
CA ALA A 102 24.49 9.96 -15.60
C ALA A 102 25.12 9.37 -16.87
N ALA A 103 24.49 8.38 -17.48
CA ALA A 103 24.97 7.76 -18.72
C ALA A 103 25.04 8.74 -19.89
N LEU A 104 24.07 9.66 -20.01
CA LEU A 104 24.08 10.71 -21.03
C LEU A 104 25.25 11.68 -20.81
N ARG A 105 25.47 12.11 -19.55
CA ARG A 105 26.57 12.99 -19.19
C ARG A 105 27.93 12.35 -19.46
N ASP A 106 28.12 11.10 -19.07
CA ASP A 106 29.36 10.35 -19.30
C ASP A 106 29.66 10.24 -20.80
N ARG A 107 28.63 9.96 -21.61
CA ARG A 107 28.78 9.87 -23.07
C ARG A 107 29.19 11.20 -23.71
N GLN A 108 28.63 12.30 -23.22
CA GLN A 108 28.99 13.65 -23.66
C GLN A 108 30.43 14.01 -23.25
N GLU A 109 30.82 13.71 -22.01
CA GLU A 109 32.17 13.97 -21.51
C GLU A 109 33.23 13.17 -22.29
N VAL A 110 32.96 11.91 -22.59
CA VAL A 110 33.84 11.07 -23.42
C VAL A 110 33.99 11.65 -24.83
N ARG A 111 32.89 12.10 -25.46
CA ARG A 111 32.93 12.74 -26.78
C ARG A 111 33.77 14.02 -26.78
N TYR A 112 33.55 14.87 -25.78
CA TYR A 112 34.31 16.10 -25.62
C TYR A 112 35.81 15.82 -25.44
N ARG A 113 36.18 14.93 -24.53
CA ARG A 113 37.58 14.55 -24.31
C ARG A 113 38.21 14.00 -25.59
N GLN A 114 37.50 13.15 -26.33
CA GLN A 114 38.01 12.59 -27.57
C GLN A 114 38.26 13.67 -28.64
N ALA A 115 37.31 14.58 -28.87
CA ALA A 115 37.46 15.68 -29.82
C ALA A 115 38.59 16.64 -29.39
N HIS A 116 38.67 16.95 -28.10
CA HIS A 116 39.72 17.81 -27.55
C HIS A 116 41.12 17.20 -27.72
N ILE A 117 41.28 15.90 -27.43
CA ILE A 117 42.55 15.18 -27.64
C ILE A 117 42.93 15.19 -29.13
N ARG A 118 41.98 14.94 -30.03
CA ARG A 118 42.25 14.98 -31.49
C ARG A 118 42.75 16.34 -31.95
N TYR A 119 42.11 17.42 -31.49
CA TYR A 119 42.53 18.77 -31.79
C TYR A 119 43.93 19.09 -31.23
N GLN A 120 44.24 18.65 -30.01
CA GLN A 120 45.58 18.84 -29.42
C GLN A 120 46.68 18.07 -30.16
N LEU A 121 46.37 16.89 -30.69
CA LEU A 121 47.31 16.07 -31.46
C LEU A 121 47.54 16.64 -32.87
N ASP A 122 46.49 17.14 -33.51
CA ASP A 122 46.55 17.74 -34.85
C ASP A 122 45.52 18.88 -34.96
N PRO A 123 45.96 20.15 -34.87
CA PRO A 123 45.08 21.32 -34.95
C PRO A 123 44.70 21.67 -36.41
N GLY A 124 44.25 20.68 -37.17
CA GLY A 124 43.71 20.85 -38.52
C GLY A 124 42.25 21.32 -38.51
N GLU A 125 41.80 21.89 -39.64
CA GLU A 125 40.42 22.42 -39.80
C GLU A 125 39.34 21.39 -39.48
N ALA A 126 39.55 20.11 -39.85
CA ALA A 126 38.59 19.04 -39.59
C ALA A 126 38.39 18.78 -38.08
N ASN A 127 39.49 18.74 -37.31
CA ASN A 127 39.42 18.52 -35.85
C ASN A 127 38.90 19.75 -35.11
N GLN A 128 39.18 20.95 -35.65
CA GLN A 128 38.61 22.20 -35.14
C GLN A 128 37.08 22.22 -35.31
N GLN A 129 36.58 21.89 -36.51
CA GLN A 129 35.14 21.79 -36.77
C GLN A 129 34.46 20.70 -35.91
N GLU A 130 35.11 19.54 -35.73
CA GLU A 130 34.61 18.49 -34.84
C GLU A 130 34.47 19.01 -33.39
N LEU A 131 35.49 19.69 -32.86
CA LEU A 131 35.47 20.24 -31.51
C LEU A 131 34.41 21.34 -31.34
N GLU A 132 34.29 22.26 -32.30
CA GLU A 132 33.25 23.31 -32.30
C GLU A 132 31.85 22.70 -32.32
N SER A 133 31.63 21.64 -33.11
CA SER A 133 30.34 20.95 -33.14
C SER A 133 29.95 20.30 -31.81
N VAL A 134 30.93 19.73 -31.09
CA VAL A 134 30.71 19.11 -29.77
C VAL A 134 30.45 20.19 -28.71
N LEU A 135 31.17 21.32 -28.77
CA LEU A 135 30.95 22.45 -27.87
C LEU A 135 29.55 23.05 -28.06
N ALA A 136 29.11 23.27 -29.31
CA ALA A 136 27.76 23.75 -29.60
C ALA A 136 26.68 22.80 -29.06
N ALA A 137 26.86 21.48 -29.24
CA ALA A 137 25.93 20.49 -28.71
C ALA A 137 25.87 20.43 -27.17
N LEU A 138 26.99 20.75 -26.49
CA LEU A 138 27.02 20.85 -25.02
C LEU A 138 26.31 22.11 -24.53
N GLU A 139 26.45 23.23 -25.24
CA GLU A 139 25.78 24.50 -24.91
C GLU A 139 24.25 24.37 -25.05
N GLU A 140 23.77 23.72 -26.12
CA GLU A 140 22.34 23.40 -26.28
C GLU A 140 21.81 22.49 -25.15
N TYR A 141 22.62 21.51 -24.74
CA TYR A 141 22.27 20.65 -23.62
C TYR A 141 22.21 21.41 -22.27
N GLU A 142 23.10 22.36 -22.05
CA GLU A 142 23.07 23.22 -20.85
C GLU A 142 21.83 24.13 -20.83
N GLN A 143 21.47 24.72 -21.97
CA GLN A 143 20.28 25.55 -22.11
C GLN A 143 19.00 24.76 -21.81
N THR A 144 18.85 23.59 -22.44
CA THR A 144 17.69 22.71 -22.21
C THR A 144 17.60 22.21 -20.76
N LEU A 145 18.74 21.96 -20.11
CA LEU A 145 18.77 21.58 -18.69
C LEU A 145 18.35 22.75 -17.78
N ASN A 146 18.83 23.97 -18.04
CA ASN A 146 18.46 25.15 -17.26
C ASN A 146 16.97 25.48 -17.40
N GLU A 147 16.40 25.36 -18.59
CA GLU A 147 14.96 25.52 -18.80
C GLU A 147 14.16 24.51 -17.96
N ALA A 148 14.54 23.23 -18.00
CA ALA A 148 13.88 22.16 -17.26
C ALA A 148 14.01 22.26 -15.72
N LEU A 149 15.03 22.96 -15.21
CA LEU A 149 15.22 23.22 -13.77
C LEU A 149 14.51 24.50 -13.29
N SER A 150 14.16 25.40 -14.22
CA SER A 150 13.47 26.67 -13.92
C SER A 150 11.93 26.59 -13.95
N SER A 151 11.38 25.47 -14.44
CA SER A 151 9.93 25.16 -14.47
C SER A 151 9.47 24.35 -13.27
#